data_AF-A0A921KJS4-F1
#
_entry.id   AF-A0A921KJS4-F1
#
_cell.length_a   1.000
_cell.length_b   1.000
_cell.length_c   1.000
_cell.angle_alpha   90.00
_cell.angle_beta   90.00
_cell.angle_gamma   90.00
#
_symmetry.space_group_name_H-M   'P 1'
#
loop_
_entity.id
_entity.type
_entity.pdbx_description
1 polymer ?
#
loop_
_entity_poly.entity_id
_entity_poly.type
_entity_poly.pdbx_seq_one_letter_code
_entity_poly.pdbx_strand_id
1 'polypeptide(L)' 'DLIPIAKEIEDFLNTINSNITVAIMGCAVNGPGEAKHADIGIAGGVNEGLLIKKGEIIRKVKQDDIVDELKKEIIKMTK' A
#
# COMPACT_ATOMS: atom_id res chain seq x y z
N ASP A 1 -4.92 0.23 13.28
CA ASP A 1 -5.09 1.64 12.86
C ASP A 1 -4.15 1.87 11.68
N LEU A 2 -4.64 2.48 10.60
CA LEU A 2 -3.89 2.71 9.35
C LEU A 2 -3.26 4.10 9.29
N ILE A 3 -3.61 5.00 10.21
CA ILE A 3 -3.02 6.34 10.28
C ILE A 3 -1.49 6.28 10.50
N PRO A 4 -0.95 5.44 11.41
CA PRO A 4 0.50 5.34 11.59
C PRO A 4 1.21 4.79 10.35
N ILE A 5 0.57 3.82 9.68
CA ILE A 5 1.08 3.19 8.45
C ILE A 5 1.17 4.24 7.33
N ALA A 6 0.13 5.06 7.16
CA ALA A 6 0.10 6.10 6.14
C ALA A 6 1.24 7.11 6.31
N LYS A 7 1.45 7.58 7.54
CA LYS A 7 2.52 8.53 7.86
C LYS A 7 3.91 7.96 7.58
N GLU A 8 4.16 6.72 8.00
CA GLU A 8 5.46 6.09 7.79
C GLU A 8 5.77 5.86 6.29
N ILE A 9 4.75 5.55 5.50
CA ILE A 9 4.89 5.39 4.05
C ILE A 9 5.09 6.74 3.36
N GLU A 10 4.40 7.79 3.81
CA GLU A 10 4.60 9.16 3.32
C GLU A 10 6.06 9.61 3.55
N ASP A 11 6.59 9.44 4.77
CA ASP A 11 7.98 9.75 5.10
C ASP A 11 8.96 8.97 4.22
N PHE A 12 8.67 7.69 3.97
CA PHE A 12 9.46 6.85 3.08
C PHE A 12 9.41 7.30 1.62
N LEU A 13 8.24 7.66 1.10
CA LEU A 13 8.07 8.12 -0.29
C LEU A 13 8.84 9.42 -0.55
N ASN A 14 8.98 10.30 0.44
CA ASN A 14 9.83 11.49 0.34
C ASN A 14 11.31 11.18 0.08
N THR A 15 11.76 9.94 0.32
CA THR A 15 13.12 9.48 0.02
C THR A 15 13.28 8.86 -1.37
N ILE A 16 12.17 8.64 -2.08
CA ILE A 16 12.13 7.97 -3.39
C ILE A 16 12.06 9.00 -4.51
N ASN A 17 13.08 9.02 -5.37
CA ASN A 17 13.11 9.91 -6.54
C ASN A 17 12.47 9.25 -7.77
N SER A 18 11.18 8.93 -7.68
CA SER A 18 10.40 8.30 -8.76
C SER A 18 8.96 8.79 -8.76
N ASN A 19 8.34 8.83 -9.93
CA ASN A 19 6.92 9.12 -10.05
C ASN A 19 6.11 7.83 -9.81
N ILE A 20 5.63 7.64 -8.58
CA ILE A 20 4.80 6.49 -8.18
C ILE A 20 3.60 6.96 -7.38
N THR A 21 2.43 6.39 -7.68
CA THR A 21 1.20 6.65 -6.94
C THR A 21 0.93 5.51 -5.96
N VAL A 22 0.83 5.83 -4.67
CA VAL A 22 0.55 4.86 -3.60
C VAL A 22 -0.80 5.15 -2.94
N ALA A 23 -1.67 4.15 -2.83
CA ALA A 23 -2.98 4.26 -2.16
C ALA A 23 -3.00 3.50 -0.82
N ILE A 24 -3.44 4.16 0.26
CA ILE A 24 -3.60 3.54 1.58
C ILE A 24 -5.03 3.79 2.05
N MET A 25 -5.81 2.72 2.21
CA MET A 25 -7.25 2.81 2.44
C MET A 25 -7.64 2.05 3.69
N GLY A 26 -8.57 2.62 4.46
CA GLY A 26 -9.03 2.11 5.75
C GLY A 26 -9.77 0.77 5.70
N CYS A 27 -10.34 0.41 4.53
CA CYS A 27 -11.33 -0.66 4.42
C CYS A 27 -11.15 -1.49 3.14
N ALA A 28 -11.19 -2.81 3.29
CA ALA A 28 -11.08 -3.80 2.22
C ALA A 28 -12.31 -3.90 1.31
N VAL A 29 -13.43 -3.28 1.68
CA VAL A 29 -14.69 -3.32 0.92
C VAL A 29 -14.58 -2.47 -0.35
N ASN A 30 -14.28 -1.18 -0.20
CA ASN A 30 -14.16 -0.24 -1.33
C ASN A 30 -12.71 -0.04 -1.79
N GLY A 31 -11.74 -0.35 -0.92
CA GLY A 31 -10.33 -0.11 -1.20
C GLY A 31 -9.81 -0.75 -2.50
N PRO A 32 -10.17 -1.99 -2.86
CA PRO A 32 -9.74 -2.57 -4.14
C PRO A 32 -10.17 -1.78 -5.37
N GLY A 33 -11.33 -1.11 -5.33
CA GLY A 33 -11.82 -0.26 -6.43
C GLY A 33 -11.03 1.04 -6.55
N GLU A 34 -10.76 1.68 -5.41
CA GLU A 34 -10.03 2.96 -5.34
C GLU A 34 -8.55 2.79 -5.72
N ALA A 35 -7.90 1.69 -5.30
CA ALA A 35 -6.51 1.41 -5.64
C ALA A 35 -6.25 1.04 -7.11
N LYS A 36 -7.29 0.90 -7.95
CA LYS A 36 -7.10 0.71 -9.41
C LYS A 36 -6.39 1.87 -10.08
N HIS A 37 -6.50 3.07 -9.50
CA HIS A 37 -5.87 4.27 -10.02
C HIS A 37 -4.44 4.48 -9.52
N ALA A 38 -3.98 3.65 -8.58
CA ALA A 38 -2.64 3.70 -8.04
C ALA A 38 -1.74 2.61 -8.66
N ASP A 39 -0.44 2.87 -8.68
CA ASP A 39 0.55 1.87 -9.07
C ASP A 39 0.56 0.71 -8.07
N ILE A 40 0.44 1.05 -6.79
CA ILE A 40 0.42 0.12 -5.67
C ILE A 40 -0.46 0.67 -4.54
N GLY A 41 -1.10 -0.22 -3.77
CA GLY A 41 -1.85 0.20 -2.60
C GLY A 41 -2.13 -0.91 -1.60
N ILE A 42 -2.60 -0.51 -0.42
CA ILE A 42 -3.04 -1.41 0.64
C ILE A 42 -4.48 -1.06 1.05
N ALA A 43 -5.36 -2.06 1.08
CA ALA A 43 -6.70 -1.92 1.65
C ALA A 43 -6.77 -2.62 3.00
N GLY A 44 -7.12 -1.88 4.06
CA GLY A 44 -7.20 -2.38 5.43
C GLY A 44 -8.33 -3.38 5.67
N GLY A 45 -8.00 -4.52 6.26
CA GLY A 45 -8.94 -5.52 6.75
C GLY A 45 -8.78 -5.76 8.25
N VAL A 46 -9.48 -6.76 8.78
CA VAL A 46 -9.37 -7.15 10.20
C VAL A 46 -8.05 -7.89 10.40
N ASN A 47 -7.05 -7.24 11.01
CA ASN A 47 -5.69 -7.74 11.25
C ASN A 47 -4.88 -8.10 9.99
N GLU A 48 -5.34 -7.66 8.82
CA GLU A 48 -4.68 -7.91 7.53
C GLU A 48 -4.84 -6.70 6.61
N GLY A 49 -4.04 -6.65 5.54
CA GLY A 49 -4.16 -5.71 4.45
C GLY A 49 -4.12 -6.42 3.11
N LEU A 50 -4.93 -5.97 2.16
CA LEU A 50 -4.90 -6.46 0.79
C LEU A 50 -3.91 -5.61 -0.01
N LEU A 51 -2.81 -6.22 -0.44
CA LEU A 51 -1.86 -5.58 -1.33
C LEU A 51 -2.41 -5.62 -2.75
N ILE A 52 -2.54 -4.45 -3.35
CA ILE A 52 -3.07 -4.24 -4.68
C ILE A 52 -1.99 -3.60 -5.53
N LYS A 53 -1.83 -4.04 -6.78
CA LYS A 53 -0.91 -3.43 -7.75
C LYS A 53 -1.61 -3.26 -9.08
N LYS A 54 -1.55 -2.06 -9.65
CA LYS A 54 -2.17 -1.75 -10.95
C LYS A 54 -3.61 -2.26 -11.06
N GLY A 55 -4.35 -2.17 -9.95
CA GLY A 55 -5.74 -2.63 -9.86
C GLY A 55 -5.99 -4.12 -9.64
N GLU A 56 -4.95 -4.93 -9.45
CA GLU A 56 -5.06 -6.36 -9.16
C GLU A 56 -4.69 -6.66 -7.71
N ILE A 57 -5.49 -7.50 -7.04
CA ILE A 57 -5.18 -7.99 -5.69
C ILE A 57 -4.08 -9.04 -5.81
N ILE A 58 -2.92 -8.76 -5.22
CA ILE A 58 -1.76 -9.63 -5.30
C ILE A 58 -1.78 -10.67 -4.18
N ARG A 59 -1.96 -10.22 -2.93
CA ARG A 59 -1.98 -11.07 -1.74
C ARG A 59 -2.53 -10.34 -0.52
N LYS A 60 -2.89 -11.12 0.49
CA LYS A 60 -3.09 -10.64 1.87
C LYS A 60 -1.73 -10.52 2.57
N VAL A 61 -1.60 -9.49 3.38
CA VAL A 61 -0.42 -9.20 4.21
C VAL A 61 -0.91 -9.02 5.64
N LYS A 62 -0.19 -9.55 6.63
CA LYS A 62 -0.54 -9.33 8.04
C LYS A 62 -0.35 -7.86 8.38
N GLN A 63 -1.15 -7.33 9.30
CA GLN A 63 -1.09 -5.91 9.65
C GLN A 63 0.33 -5.46 10.06
N ASP A 64 1.04 -6.30 10.80
CA ASP A 64 2.41 -6.03 11.27
C ASP A 64 3.44 -5.98 10.13
N ASP A 65 3.17 -6.67 9.03
CA ASP A 65 4.05 -6.78 7.86
C ASP A 65 3.72 -5.75 6.77
N ILE A 66 2.61 -4.99 6.89
CA ILE A 66 2.11 -4.12 5.81
C ILE A 66 3.17 -3.10 5.39
N VAL A 67 3.81 -2.44 6.35
CA VAL A 67 4.75 -1.35 6.05
C VAL A 67 5.97 -1.88 5.32
N ASP A 68 6.59 -2.94 5.84
CA ASP A 68 7.80 -3.53 5.28
C ASP A 68 7.55 -4.08 3.87
N GLU A 69 6.43 -4.78 3.68
CA GLU A 69 6.08 -5.32 2.38
C GLU A 69 5.73 -4.20 1.38
N LEU A 70 5.02 -3.15 1.78
CA LEU A 70 4.70 -2.03 0.90
C LEU A 70 5.97 -1.28 0.47
N LYS A 71 6.89 -0.97 1.40
CA LYS A 71 8.20 -0.35 1.11
C LYS A 71 9.00 -1.19 0.13
N LYS A 72 9.14 -2.49 0.39
CA LYS A 72 9.87 -3.45 -0.45
C LYS A 72 9.31 -3.49 -1.88
N GLU A 73 7.98 -3.48 -2.02
CA GLU A 73 7.36 -3.49 -3.34
C GLU A 73 7.48 -2.15 -4.07
N ILE A 74 7.40 -1.01 -3.36
CA ILE A 74 7.69 0.31 -3.93
C ILE A 74 9.12 0.34 -4.49
N ILE A 75 10.13 -0.08 -3.71
CA ILE A 75 11.54 -0.10 -4.16
C ILE A 75 11.72 -0.95 -5.42
N LYS A 76 11.04 -2.09 -5.52
CA LYS A 76 11.10 -2.93 -6.72
C LYS A 76 10.47 -2.28 -7.94
N MET A 77 9.50 -1.39 -7.75
CA MET A 77 8.80 -0.68 -8.83
C MET A 77 9.49 0.61 -9.25
N THR A 78 10.34 1.19 -8.38
CA THR A 78 11.02 2.47 -8.60
C THR A 78 12.53 2.34 -8.82
N LYS A 79 13.04 1.12 -8.97
CA LYS A 79 14.40 0.83 -9.44
C LYS A 79 14.42 0.68 -10.95
#